data_AF-A0A6P0MEG7-F1
#
_entry.id   AF-A0A6P0MEG7-F1
#
_cell.length_a   1.000
_cell.length_b   1.000
_cell.length_c   1.000
_cell.angle_alpha   90.00
_cell.angle_beta   90.00
_cell.angle_gamma   90.00
#
_symmetry.space_group_name_H-M   'P 1'
#
loop_
_entity.id
_entity.type
_entity.pdbx_description
1 polymer ?
#
loop_
_entity_poly.entity_id
_entity_poly.type
_entity_poly.pdbx_seq_one_letter_code
_entity_poly.pdbx_strand_id
1 'polypeptide(L)'
;MSPNPLTVIVKIKPGEEAALKSILEAIDSDPANNPYVRFPESRNTHLARFAILNDPDNGPRLLFSSNYDGDLDSYLNEIIQISPGMDSLWEKCQGYTGKPQFS
;
A
#
# COMPACT_ATOMS: atom_id res chain seq x y z
N MET A 1 -21.20 10.90 -5.14
CA MET A 1 -20.03 11.20 -5.99
C MET A 1 -19.48 9.89 -6.50
N SER A 2 -18.79 9.89 -7.66
CA SER A 2 -18.10 8.70 -8.13
C SER A 2 -16.72 8.63 -7.48
N PRO A 3 -16.27 7.45 -7.02
CA PRO A 3 -14.97 7.31 -6.39
C PRO A 3 -13.83 7.51 -7.40
N ASN A 4 -12.74 8.11 -6.92
CA ASN A 4 -11.50 8.31 -7.66
C ASN A 4 -10.65 7.03 -7.64
N PRO A 5 -10.04 6.64 -8.77
CA PRO A 5 -9.07 5.54 -8.80
C PRO A 5 -7.66 6.04 -8.45
N LEU A 6 -6.92 5.26 -7.66
CA LEU A 6 -5.48 5.38 -7.49
C LEU A 6 -4.81 4.05 -7.83
N THR A 7 -3.74 4.11 -8.60
CA THR A 7 -2.88 2.95 -8.91
C THR A 7 -1.43 3.36 -8.77
N VAL A 8 -0.70 2.61 -7.95
CA VAL A 8 0.75 2.74 -7.77
C VAL A 8 1.40 1.43 -8.16
N ILE A 9 2.39 1.49 -9.04
CA ILE A 9 3.20 0.34 -9.45
C ILE A 9 4.67 0.70 -9.24
N VAL A 10 5.36 -0.06 -8.40
CA VAL A 10 6.76 0.22 -8.04
C VAL A 10 7.58 -1.06 -8.06
N LYS A 11 8.84 -0.96 -8.49
CA LYS A 11 9.78 -2.09 -8.48
C LYS A 11 10.09 -2.50 -7.03
N ILE A 12 10.08 -3.80 -6.78
CA ILE A 12 10.54 -4.37 -5.51
C ILE A 12 12.08 -4.38 -5.52
N LYS A 13 12.72 -4.13 -4.37
CA LYS A 13 14.18 -4.24 -4.22
C LYS A 13 14.61 -5.71 -4.42
N PRO A 14 15.76 -5.99 -5.06
CA PRO A 14 16.24 -7.36 -5.20
C PRO A 14 16.36 -8.06 -3.84
N GLY A 15 15.79 -9.27 -3.73
CA GLY A 15 15.80 -10.08 -2.50
C GLY A 15 14.66 -9.81 -1.50
N GLU A 16 13.90 -8.73 -1.65
CA GLU A 16 12.83 -8.36 -0.70
C GLU A 16 11.45 -8.96 -1.04
N GLU A 17 11.31 -9.66 -2.17
CA GLU A 17 10.01 -10.20 -2.62
C GLU A 17 9.37 -11.14 -1.61
N ALA A 18 10.14 -12.07 -1.03
CA ALA A 18 9.62 -13.00 -0.03
C ALA A 18 9.17 -12.28 1.24
N ALA A 19 9.95 -11.29 1.71
CA ALA A 19 9.59 -10.49 2.87
C ALA A 19 8.32 -9.68 2.63
N LEU A 20 8.20 -9.02 1.46
CA LEU A 20 7.00 -8.30 1.08
C LEU A 20 5.79 -9.24 0.97
N LYS A 21 5.97 -10.43 0.40
CA LYS A 21 4.91 -11.44 0.31
C LYS A 21 4.37 -11.81 1.70
N SER A 22 5.24 -12.06 2.68
CA SER A 22 4.82 -12.34 4.06
C SER A 22 4.07 -11.17 4.71
N ILE A 23 4.43 -9.93 4.40
CA ILE A 23 3.66 -8.75 4.84
C ILE A 23 2.26 -8.76 4.24
N LEU A 24 2.14 -8.98 2.92
CA LEU A 24 0.85 -9.00 2.24
C LEU A 24 -0.04 -10.16 2.73
N GLU A 25 0.54 -11.33 2.98
CA GLU A 25 -0.16 -12.48 3.58
C GLU A 25 -0.68 -12.17 4.99
N ALA A 26 0.08 -11.44 5.79
CA ALA A 26 -0.37 -11.01 7.12
C ALA A 26 -1.53 -9.99 7.04
N ILE A 27 -1.52 -9.10 6.05
CA ILE A 27 -2.64 -8.18 5.79
C ILE A 27 -3.88 -8.96 5.37
N ASP A 28 -3.74 -9.93 4.46
CA ASP A 28 -4.86 -10.73 3.94
C ASP A 28 -5.47 -11.65 5.02
N SER A 29 -4.63 -12.16 5.94
CA SER A 29 -5.07 -13.03 7.03
C SER A 29 -5.87 -12.30 8.12
N ASP A 30 -5.57 -11.03 8.39
CA ASP A 30 -6.33 -10.19 9.33
C ASP A 30 -6.44 -8.74 8.82
N PRO A 31 -7.36 -8.47 7.86
CA PRO A 31 -7.49 -7.15 7.25
C PRO A 31 -7.88 -6.04 8.24
N ALA A 32 -8.45 -6.40 9.40
CA ALA A 32 -8.90 -5.45 10.40
C ALA A 32 -7.84 -5.11 11.45
N ASN A 33 -6.98 -6.07 11.84
CA ASN A 33 -6.07 -5.89 12.98
C ASN A 33 -4.59 -6.19 12.71
N ASN A 34 -4.18 -6.38 11.45
CA ASN A 34 -2.77 -6.54 11.11
C ASN A 34 -1.92 -5.29 11.51
N PRO A 35 -0.60 -5.44 11.72
CA PRO A 35 0.25 -4.34 12.17
C PRO A 35 0.68 -3.38 11.06
N TYR A 36 0.26 -3.58 9.81
CA TYR A 36 0.75 -2.83 8.66
C TYR A 36 -0.20 -1.74 8.20
N VAL A 37 -1.47 -2.08 7.97
CA VAL A 37 -2.51 -1.20 7.44
C VAL A 37 -3.91 -1.66 7.84
N ARG A 38 -4.77 -0.71 8.20
CA ARG A 38 -6.13 -0.98 8.68
C ARG A 38 -7.16 -0.29 7.81
N PHE A 39 -7.32 -0.75 6.56
CA PHE A 39 -8.28 -0.18 5.61
C PHE A 39 -9.73 -0.04 6.15
N PRO A 40 -10.25 -0.95 7.02
CA PRO A 40 -11.58 -0.77 7.60
C PRO A 40 -11.76 0.49 8.46
N GLU A 41 -10.67 1.13 8.91
CA GLU A 41 -10.73 2.42 9.63
C GLU A 41 -11.06 3.59 8.70
N SER A 42 -10.88 3.44 7.38
CA SER A 42 -11.19 4.46 6.39
C SER A 42 -12.66 4.44 5.98
N ARG A 43 -13.32 5.60 6.07
CA ARG A 43 -14.70 5.77 5.55
C ARG A 43 -14.73 6.18 4.08
N ASN A 44 -13.59 6.62 3.56
CA ASN A 44 -13.49 7.12 2.19
C ASN A 44 -12.97 6.04 1.23
N THR A 45 -12.41 4.93 1.73
CA THR A 45 -11.92 3.82 0.91
C THR A 45 -13.03 2.83 0.58
N HIS A 46 -13.39 2.71 -0.70
CA HIS A 46 -14.35 1.72 -1.19
C HIS A 46 -13.70 0.38 -1.54
N LEU A 47 -12.44 0.44 -1.95
CA LEU A 47 -11.61 -0.71 -2.27
C LEU A 47 -10.15 -0.32 -2.06
N ALA A 48 -9.36 -1.23 -1.49
CA ALA A 48 -7.91 -1.14 -1.49
C ALA A 48 -7.30 -2.54 -1.54
N ARG A 49 -6.23 -2.71 -2.32
CA ARG A 49 -5.54 -3.98 -2.47
C ARG A 49 -4.06 -3.77 -2.76
N PHE A 50 -3.26 -4.65 -2.17
CA PHE A 50 -1.88 -4.89 -2.59
C PHE A 50 -1.77 -6.18 -3.40
N ALA A 51 -0.84 -6.23 -4.35
CA ALA A 51 -0.47 -7.45 -5.06
C ALA A 51 0.99 -7.39 -5.52
N ILE A 52 1.64 -8.55 -5.66
CA ILE A 52 2.92 -8.65 -6.34
C ILE A 52 2.64 -9.03 -7.81
N LEU A 53 3.14 -8.22 -8.72
CA LEU A 53 3.10 -8.46 -10.16
C LEU A 53 4.44 -9.05 -10.59
N ASN A 54 4.39 -10.21 -11.24
CA ASN A 54 5.56 -10.84 -11.85
C ASN A 54 5.61 -10.45 -13.32
N ASP A 55 6.41 -9.43 -13.61
CA ASP A 55 6.64 -8.92 -14.96
C ASP A 55 7.90 -9.58 -15.54
N PRO A 56 7.80 -10.40 -16.60
CA PRO A 56 8.95 -11.10 -17.17
C PRO A 56 10.06 -10.17 -17.66
N ASP A 57 9.71 -8.96 -18.10
CA ASP A 57 10.64 -8.01 -18.71
C ASP A 57 11.26 -7.06 -17.67
N ASN A 58 10.59 -6.88 -16.52
CA ASN A 58 10.95 -5.84 -15.56
C ASN A 58 11.17 -6.33 -14.12
N GLY A 59 10.93 -7.62 -13.87
CA GLY A 59 11.02 -8.22 -12.54
C GLY A 59 9.80 -7.94 -11.65
N PRO A 60 9.85 -8.38 -10.38
CA PRO A 60 8.73 -8.29 -9.45
C PRO A 60 8.41 -6.82 -9.08
N ARG A 61 7.12 -6.48 -9.07
CA ARG A 61 6.62 -5.15 -8.71
C ARG A 61 5.51 -5.23 -7.68
N LEU A 62 5.46 -4.26 -6.78
CA LEU A 62 4.31 -4.05 -5.91
C LEU A 62 3.27 -3.22 -6.67
N LEU A 63 2.03 -3.71 -6.69
CA LEU A 63 0.83 -2.98 -7.03
C LEU A 63 0.13 -2.56 -5.74
N PHE A 64 -0.23 -1.29 -5.64
CA PHE A 64 -1.29 -0.79 -4.77
C PHE A 64 -2.39 -0.20 -5.64
N SER A 65 -3.63 -0.61 -5.42
CA SER A 65 -4.80 -0.08 -6.12
C SER A 65 -5.88 0.25 -5.12
N SER A 66 -6.50 1.42 -5.25
CA SER A 66 -7.65 1.80 -4.43
C SER A 66 -8.66 2.64 -5.18
N ASN A 67 -9.90 2.60 -4.68
CA ASN A 67 -10.99 3.50 -5.07
C ASN A 67 -11.43 4.27 -3.83
N TYR A 68 -11.48 5.60 -3.92
CA TYR A 68 -11.71 6.44 -2.75
C TYR A 68 -12.55 7.69 -3.05
N ASP A 69 -13.21 8.24 -2.02
CA ASP A 69 -13.89 9.54 -2.09
C ASP A 69 -12.98 10.68 -1.62
N GLY A 70 -13.22 11.89 -2.13
CA GLY A 70 -12.48 13.10 -1.72
C GLY A 70 -11.27 13.42 -2.59
N ASP A 71 -10.44 14.36 -2.14
CA ASP A 71 -9.20 14.75 -2.82
C ASP A 71 -8.03 13.80 -2.48
N LEU A 72 -7.00 13.80 -3.33
CA LEU A 72 -5.86 12.89 -3.20
C LEU A 72 -5.04 13.15 -1.93
N ASP A 73 -4.80 14.40 -1.55
CA ASP A 73 -3.92 14.72 -0.42
C ASP A 73 -4.56 14.32 0.90
N SER A 74 -5.86 14.61 1.07
CA SER A 74 -6.64 14.15 2.23
C SER A 74 -6.67 12.62 2.32
N TYR A 75 -6.84 11.95 1.17
CA TYR A 75 -6.85 10.49 1.11
C TYR A 75 -5.49 9.88 1.47
N LEU A 76 -4.39 10.39 0.91
CA LEU A 76 -3.05 9.91 1.22
C LEU A 76 -2.71 10.14 2.70
N ASN A 77 -3.11 11.27 3.28
CA ASN A 77 -2.95 11.54 4.71
C ASN A 77 -3.72 10.51 5.57
N GLU A 78 -4.97 10.20 5.23
CA GLU A 78 -5.75 9.18 5.91
C GLU A 78 -5.09 7.80 5.83
N ILE A 79 -4.65 7.39 4.62
CA ILE A 79 -3.93 6.13 4.42
C ILE A 79 -2.66 6.06 5.27
N ILE A 80 -1.91 7.16 5.39
CA ILE A 80 -0.73 7.22 6.26
C ILE A 80 -1.08 7.01 7.73
N GLN A 81 -2.16 7.63 8.22
CA GLN A 81 -2.57 7.50 9.62
C GLN A 81 -3.03 6.08 9.97
N ILE A 82 -3.74 5.40 9.07
CA ILE A 82 -4.22 4.03 9.28
C ILE A 82 -3.17 2.95 8.91
N SER A 83 -1.97 3.37 8.50
CA SER A 83 -0.86 2.47 8.09
C SER A 83 0.33 2.57 9.03
N PRO A 84 0.24 2.04 10.28
CA PRO A 84 1.34 2.10 11.22
C PRO A 84 2.62 1.45 10.67
N GLY A 85 2.51 0.32 9.95
CA GLY A 85 3.63 -0.40 9.33
C GLY A 85 3.90 -0.04 7.86
N MET A 86 3.46 1.14 7.39
CA MET A 86 3.77 1.65 6.04
C MET A 86 5.25 1.53 5.70
N ASP A 87 6.15 1.92 6.61
CA ASP A 87 7.59 1.89 6.36
C ASP A 87 8.08 0.45 6.10
N SER A 88 7.65 -0.52 6.91
CA SER A 88 8.00 -1.94 6.75
C SER A 88 7.56 -2.52 5.40
N LEU A 89 6.44 -2.03 4.85
CA LEU A 89 5.92 -2.46 3.55
C LEU A 89 6.67 -1.76 2.40
N TRP A 90 6.74 -0.43 2.42
CA TRP A 90 7.27 0.34 1.30
C TRP A 90 8.80 0.39 1.27
N GLU A 91 9.51 0.13 2.38
CA GLU A 91 10.97 -0.02 2.37
C GLU A 91 11.43 -1.18 1.49
N LYS A 92 10.55 -2.13 1.17
CA LYS A 92 10.79 -3.24 0.25
C LYS A 92 10.82 -2.79 -1.22
N CYS A 93 10.41 -1.56 -1.49
CA CYS A 93 10.29 -1.01 -2.84
C CYS A 93 11.41 0.00 -3.15
N GLN A 94 11.80 0.08 -4.43
CA GLN A 94 12.81 1.02 -4.89
C GLN A 94 12.30 2.47 -4.77
N GLY A 95 13.16 3.39 -4.35
CA GLY A 95 12.83 4.82 -4.27
C GLY A 95 12.06 5.25 -3.02
N TYR A 96 11.66 4.32 -2.15
CA TYR A 96 11.06 4.69 -0.86
C TYR A 96 12.12 5.24 0.10
N THR A 97 11.86 6.43 0.64
CA THR A 97 12.76 7.17 1.55
C THR A 97 12.15 7.44 2.92
N GLY A 98 11.05 6.77 3.27
CA GLY A 98 10.32 6.95 4.52
C GLY A 98 9.04 7.76 4.36
N LYS A 99 8.18 7.73 5.39
CA LYS A 99 6.94 8.51 5.44
C LYS A 99 7.23 10.00 5.27
N PRO A 100 6.47 10.72 4.42
CA PRO A 100 6.51 12.17 4.40
C PRO A 100 6.11 12.73 5.77
N GLN A 101 6.88 13.70 6.27
CA GLN A 101 6.48 14.50 7.42
C GLN A 101 5.67 15.67 6.89
N PHE A 102 4.34 15.54 6.88
CA PHE A 102 3.46 16.67 6.63
C PHE A 102 3.39 17.52 7.90
N SER A 103 3.83 18.78 7.80
CA SER A 103 3.76 19.79 8.85
C SER A 103 2.40 20.46 8.92
#